data_AF-A0A957HES4-F1
#
_entry.id   AF-A0A957HES4-F1
#
_cell.length_a   1.000
_cell.length_b   1.000
_cell.length_c   1.000
_cell.angle_alpha   90.00
_cell.angle_beta   90.00
_cell.angle_gamma   90.00
#
_symmetry.space_group_name_H-M   'P 1'
#
loop_
_entity.id
_entity.type
_entity.pdbx_description
1 polymer ?
#
loop_
_entity_poly.entity_id
_entity_poly.type
_entity_poly.pdbx_seq_one_letter_code
_entity_poly.pdbx_strand_id
1 'polypeptide(L)'
;MPKLRYISDDEPGYTRKKWGRGFTYQDENGETIQDEDLRAWIEAIVIPPAWTDVWISPWKNGHILATGRDDKGRKQYRYHPDWQQVRNLKKFNSLHT
;
A
#
# COMPACT_ATOMS: atom_id res chain seq x y z
N MET A 1 9.56 -17.65 4.69
CA MET A 1 9.23 -16.45 3.90
C MET A 1 7.71 -16.35 3.82
N PRO A 2 7.09 -15.21 4.13
CA PRO A 2 5.64 -15.09 3.98
C PRO A 2 5.25 -15.22 2.50
N LYS A 3 4.16 -15.93 2.24
CA LYS A 3 3.56 -16.02 0.91
C LYS A 3 2.92 -14.67 0.58
N LEU A 4 3.59 -13.87 -0.25
CA LEU A 4 3.08 -12.58 -0.69
C LEU A 4 1.93 -12.76 -1.68
N ARG A 5 0.86 -11.98 -1.49
CA ARG A 5 -0.28 -11.90 -2.40
C ARG A 5 0.01 -10.89 -3.52
N TYR A 6 -0.16 -11.32 -4.75
CA TYR A 6 -0.16 -10.42 -5.90
C TYR A 6 -1.52 -9.71 -5.94
N ILE A 7 -1.50 -8.38 -5.84
CA ILE A 7 -2.67 -7.51 -5.79
C ILE A 7 -2.32 -6.20 -6.49
N SER A 8 -3.30 -5.55 -7.11
CA SER A 8 -3.16 -4.25 -7.75
C SER A 8 -4.18 -3.25 -7.20
N ASP A 9 -3.94 -1.97 -7.47
CA ASP A 9 -4.72 -0.86 -6.91
C ASP A 9 -6.00 -0.55 -7.69
N ASP A 10 -6.34 -1.37 -8.69
CA ASP A 10 -7.68 -1.46 -9.30
C ASP A 10 -8.61 -2.42 -8.55
N GLU A 11 -8.10 -3.21 -7.61
CA GLU A 11 -8.92 -4.01 -6.69
C GLU A 11 -9.46 -3.13 -5.53
N PRO A 12 -10.57 -3.53 -4.88
CA PRO A 12 -11.06 -2.85 -3.68
C PRO A 12 -9.99 -2.76 -2.59
N GLY A 13 -10.02 -1.66 -1.84
CA GLY A 13 -9.06 -1.39 -0.79
C GLY A 13 -9.44 -0.14 0.01
N TYR A 14 -8.57 0.24 0.92
CA TYR A 14 -8.79 1.41 1.76
C TYR A 14 -8.30 2.67 1.06
N THR A 15 -8.93 3.80 1.36
CA THR A 15 -8.52 5.11 0.85
C THR A 15 -8.09 6.00 2.00
N ARG A 16 -7.13 6.90 1.73
CA ARG A 16 -6.72 7.93 2.70
C ARG A 16 -7.30 9.28 2.31
N LYS A 17 -7.96 9.94 3.25
CA LYS A 17 -8.47 11.32 3.08
C LYS A 17 -7.87 12.26 4.12
N LYS A 18 -7.69 13.53 3.74
CA LYS A 18 -7.33 14.58 4.71
C LYS A 18 -8.48 14.80 5.68
N TRP A 19 -8.16 14.93 6.96
CA TRP A 19 -9.13 15.21 8.02
C TRP A 19 -8.49 16.09 9.09
N GLY A 20 -8.95 17.34 9.21
CA GLY A 20 -8.37 18.32 10.11
C GLY A 20 -6.87 18.52 9.85
N ARG A 21 -6.03 18.27 10.87
CA ARG A 21 -4.56 18.39 10.77
C ARG A 21 -3.86 17.10 10.31
N GLY A 22 -4.61 16.02 10.09
CA GLY A 22 -4.06 14.71 9.76
C GLY A 22 -4.84 14.00 8.67
N PHE A 23 -4.96 12.68 8.80
CA PHE A 23 -5.63 11.82 7.85
C PHE A 23 -6.66 10.93 8.53
N THR A 24 -7.68 10.56 7.77
CA THR A 24 -8.57 9.45 8.07
C THR A 24 -8.49 8.42 6.96
N TYR A 25 -8.95 7.21 7.27
CA TYR A 25 -8.95 6.08 6.36
C TYR A 25 -10.38 5.60 6.17
N GLN A 26 -10.74 5.27 4.95
CA GLN A 26 -12.06 4.79 4.60
C GLN A 26 -11.99 3.44 3.91
N ASP A 27 -13.02 2.62 4.10
CA ASP A 27 -13.20 1.36 3.37
C ASP A 27 -13.70 1.58 1.94
N GLU A 28 -13.96 0.47 1.25
CA GLU A 28 -14.49 0.44 -0.11
C GLU A 28 -15.89 1.07 -0.25
N ASN A 29 -16.65 1.13 0.85
CA ASN A 29 -17.96 1.77 0.91
C ASN A 29 -17.88 3.26 1.27
N GLY A 30 -16.68 3.77 1.59
CA GLY A 30 -16.44 5.12 2.04
C GLY A 30 -16.71 5.34 3.54
N GLU A 31 -16.93 4.27 4.30
CA GLU A 31 -17.10 4.33 5.75
C GLU A 31 -15.75 4.52 6.44
N THR A 32 -15.73 5.32 7.50
CA THR A 32 -14.49 5.60 8.22
C THR A 32 -14.05 4.41 9.05
N ILE A 33 -12.81 3.97 8.85
CA ILE A 33 -12.20 2.88 9.62
C ILE A 33 -11.96 3.36 11.05
N GLN A 34 -12.66 2.73 12.00
CA GLN A 34 -12.51 2.96 13.45
C GLN A 34 -11.61 1.93 14.13
N ASP A 35 -11.33 0.80 13.48
CA ASP A 35 -10.47 -0.26 14.00
C ASP A 35 -9.04 0.26 14.25
N GLU A 36 -8.61 0.26 15.51
CA GLU A 36 -7.33 0.84 15.92
C GLU A 36 -6.13 0.04 15.40
N ASP A 37 -6.22 -1.29 15.38
CA ASP A 37 -5.15 -2.16 14.91
C ASP A 37 -4.91 -2.02 13.40
N LEU A 38 -6.00 -1.84 12.64
CA LEU A 38 -5.94 -1.57 11.22
C LEU A 38 -5.34 -0.20 10.96
N ARG A 39 -5.77 0.83 11.69
CA ARG A 39 -5.20 2.19 11.56
C ARG A 39 -3.71 2.22 11.90
N ALA A 40 -3.31 1.59 13.01
CA ALA A 40 -1.90 1.49 13.40
C ALA A 40 -1.07 0.77 12.33
N TRP A 41 -1.62 -0.29 11.73
CA TRP A 41 -0.98 -0.97 10.60
C TRP A 41 -0.83 -0.05 9.38
N ILE A 42 -1.87 0.71 9.01
CA ILE A 42 -1.81 1.65 7.88
C ILE A 42 -0.74 2.73 8.13
N GLU A 43 -0.67 3.25 9.35
CA GLU A 43 0.33 4.25 9.74
C GLU A 43 1.76 3.70 9.64
N ALA A 44 1.96 2.42 9.99
CA ALA A 44 3.24 1.72 9.87
C ALA A 44 3.71 1.51 8.41
N ILE A 45 2.84 1.67 7.40
CA ILE A 45 3.24 1.66 5.98
C ILE A 45 4.06 2.93 5.62
N VAL A 46 3.96 3.99 6.43
CA VAL A 46 4.67 5.27 6.25
C VAL A 46 4.36 5.90 4.89
N ILE A 47 3.08 6.13 4.60
CA ILE A 47 2.65 6.77 3.35
C ILE A 47 2.95 8.28 3.44
N PRO A 48 3.79 8.86 2.56
CA PRO A 48 4.15 10.27 2.64
C PRO A 48 2.92 11.19 2.65
N PRO A 49 2.90 12.26 3.46
CA PRO A 49 1.74 13.13 3.60
C PRO A 49 1.43 13.93 2.32
N ALA A 50 2.42 14.11 1.43
CA ALA A 50 2.24 14.77 0.16
C ALA A 50 1.47 13.93 -0.88
N TRP A 51 1.33 12.61 -0.65
CA TRP A 51 0.66 11.76 -1.64
C TRP A 51 -0.85 12.00 -1.69
N THR A 52 -1.38 12.17 -2.90
CA THR A 52 -2.81 12.21 -3.22
C THR A 52 -3.26 10.89 -3.85
N ASP A 53 -4.57 10.72 -4.07
CA ASP A 53 -5.18 9.52 -4.68
C ASP A 53 -4.66 8.20 -4.08
N VAL A 54 -4.60 8.15 -2.75
CA VAL A 54 -3.98 7.03 -2.03
C VAL A 54 -4.94 5.86 -1.95
N TRP A 55 -4.47 4.72 -2.47
CA TRP A 55 -5.05 3.40 -2.27
C TRP A 55 -4.16 2.58 -1.33
N ILE A 56 -4.77 1.79 -0.45
CA ILE A 56 -4.10 0.96 0.54
C ILE A 56 -4.68 -0.44 0.46
N SER A 57 -3.81 -1.45 0.46
CA SER A 57 -4.23 -2.84 0.33
C SER A 57 -5.12 -3.28 1.50
N PRO A 58 -6.16 -4.10 1.26
CA PRO A 58 -6.89 -4.76 2.33
C PRO A 58 -6.09 -5.91 2.98
N TRP A 59 -4.97 -6.33 2.38
CA TRP A 59 -4.18 -7.48 2.84
C TRP A 59 -2.79 -7.06 3.33
N LYS A 60 -2.49 -7.37 4.59
CA LYS A 60 -1.16 -7.09 5.19
C LYS A 60 0.00 -7.81 4.48
N ASN A 61 -0.28 -8.91 3.78
CA ASN A 61 0.69 -9.68 2.98
C ASN A 61 0.62 -9.38 1.47
N GLY A 62 -0.03 -8.31 1.04
CA GLY A 62 0.02 -7.83 -0.34
C GLY A 62 1.43 -7.38 -0.72
N HIS A 63 1.92 -7.76 -1.91
CA HIS A 63 3.24 -7.32 -2.37
C HIS A 63 3.31 -5.79 -2.55
N ILE A 64 2.19 -5.17 -2.93
CA ILE A 64 1.95 -3.73 -2.85
C ILE A 64 1.08 -3.48 -1.63
N LEU A 65 1.53 -2.58 -0.76
CA LEU A 65 0.80 -2.17 0.45
C LEU A 65 0.03 -0.86 0.25
N ALA A 66 0.58 0.06 -0.55
CA ALA A 66 -0.13 1.28 -0.91
C ALA A 66 0.35 1.83 -2.25
N THR A 67 -0.52 2.58 -2.91
CA THR A 67 -0.18 3.44 -4.05
C THR A 67 -0.67 4.86 -3.79
N GLY A 68 -0.17 5.82 -4.56
CA GLY A 68 -0.64 7.20 -4.53
C GLY A 68 0.07 8.02 -5.60
N ARG A 69 -0.27 9.29 -5.71
CA ARG A 69 0.39 10.25 -6.60
C ARG A 69 1.25 11.21 -5.80
N ASP A 70 2.48 11.45 -6.25
CA ASP A 70 3.34 12.48 -5.65
C ASP A 70 2.93 13.91 -6.03
N ASP A 71 3.70 14.89 -5.56
CA ASP A 71 3.54 16.32 -5.87
C ASP A 71 3.63 16.65 -7.37
N LYS A 72 4.23 15.76 -8.17
CA LYS A 72 4.35 15.84 -9.62
C LYS A 72 3.30 15.00 -10.36
N GLY A 73 2.33 14.44 -9.64
CA GLY A 73 1.26 13.60 -10.19
C GLY A 73 1.69 12.20 -10.63
N ARG A 74 2.94 11.80 -10.34
CA ARG A 74 3.49 10.49 -10.71
C ARG A 74 3.01 9.43 -9.74
N LYS A 75 2.63 8.26 -10.27
CA LYS A 75 2.21 7.12 -9.46
C LYS A 75 3.40 6.54 -8.71
N GLN A 76 3.26 6.45 -7.39
CA GLN A 76 4.25 5.92 -6.45
C GLN A 76 3.69 4.69 -5.73
N TYR A 77 4.59 3.83 -5.26
CA TYR A 77 4.27 2.55 -4.63
C TYR A 77 4.97 2.40 -3.28
N ARG A 78 4.27 1.82 -2.30
CA ARG A 78 4.84 1.21 -1.10
C ARG A 78 4.71 -0.31 -1.23
N TYR A 79 5.85 -1.00 -1.21
CA TYR A 79 5.89 -2.46 -1.30
C TYR A 79 6.05 -3.09 0.08
N HIS A 80 5.63 -4.35 0.20
CA HIS A 80 5.95 -5.16 1.37
C HIS A 80 7.47 -5.27 1.55
N PRO A 81 8.03 -5.20 2.77
CA PRO A 81 9.48 -5.30 2.99
C PRO A 81 10.12 -6.53 2.33
N ASP A 82 9.44 -7.69 2.44
CA ASP A 82 9.90 -8.94 1.82
C ASP A 82 9.80 -8.98 0.29
N TRP A 83 9.15 -8.01 -0.36
CA TRP A 83 9.05 -7.95 -1.82
C TRP A 83 10.43 -7.82 -2.47
N GLN A 84 11.37 -7.10 -1.84
CA GLN A 84 12.73 -6.98 -2.36
C GLN A 84 13.43 -8.36 -2.44
N GLN A 85 13.22 -9.21 -1.43
CA GLN A 85 13.79 -10.55 -1.40
C GLN A 85 13.22 -11.43 -2.52
N VAL A 86 11.90 -11.36 -2.75
CA VAL A 86 11.21 -12.12 -3.81
C VAL A 86 11.64 -11.65 -5.22
N ARG A 87 11.80 -10.33 -5.42
CA ARG A 87 12.21 -9.78 -6.71
C ARG A 87 13.66 -10.12 -7.06
N ASN A 88 14.56 -10.09 -6.06
CA ASN A 88 15.95 -10.49 -6.27
C ASN A 88 16.04 -11.96 -6.70
N LEU A 89 15.32 -12.87 -6.03
CA LEU A 89 15.30 -14.29 -6.38
C LEU A 89 14.82 -14.54 -7.82
N LYS A 90 13.76 -13.84 -8.25
CA LYS A 90 13.22 -13.96 -9.63
C LYS A 90 14.16 -13.39 -10.69
N LYS A 91 14.90 -12.31 -10.39
CA LYS A 91 15.82 -11.68 -11.35
C LYS A 91 17.06 -12.55 -11.59
N PHE A 92 17.55 -13.29 -10.58
CA PHE A 92 18.65 -14.24 -10.74
C PHE A 92 18.28 -15.44 -11.63
N ASN A 93 17.05 -15.94 -11.56
CA ASN A 93 16.62 -17.06 -12.39
C ASN A 93 16.39 -16.70 -13.87
N SER A 94 16.33 -15.40 -14.21
CA SER A 94 16.11 -14.94 -15.59
C SER A 94 17.40 -14.58 -16.34
N LEU A 95 18.57 -14.76 -15.73
CA LEU A 95 19.89 -14.46 -16.33
C LEU A 95 20.68 -15.74 -16.69
N HIS A 96 20.03 -16.91 -16.72
CA HIS A 96 20.66 -18.20 -17.01
C HIS A 96 19.91 -19.02 -18.09
N THR A 97 19.48 -18.36 -19.16
CA THR A 97 19.09 -19.02 -20.42
C THR A 97 19.55 -18.17 -21.59
#